data_AF-A0AAQ4F0J0-F1
#
_entry.id   AF-A0AAQ4F0J0-F1
#
_cell.length_a   1.000
_cell.length_b   1.000
_cell.length_c   1.000
_cell.angle_alpha   90.00
_cell.angle_beta   90.00
_cell.angle_gamma   90.00
#
_symmetry.space_group_name_H-M   'P 1'
#
loop_
_entity.id
_entity.type
_entity.pdbx_description
1 polymer ?
#
loop_
_entity_poly.entity_id
_entity_poly.type
_entity_poly.pdbx_seq_one_letter_code
_entity_poly.pdbx_strand_id
1 'polypeptide(L)'
;MQRLSHGSSIDYSSCALFHYRFFNETSSCYVGITRCRESMRSNFTRREEGYKALRALVCDTEKLKGGFTARNCSDLTKLRECVSKQIDGFDPKGDDPVERICGNLPAQEVCYNESWISSCPMSLPSAVAVVKDILDAIELIHECKSIYGHEGTTSETRSDAVSLNNLAAEVAEITALLRENTQAVVALTDKVKENSKILKQQTASVEHVEGALREFGRSCKPPSEAPAEQPRVVF
;
A
#
# COMPACT_ATOMS: atom_id res chain seq x y z
N MET A 1 3.70 -2.77 55.41
CA MET A 1 2.51 -2.99 54.56
C MET A 1 2.18 -1.70 53.83
N GLN A 2 2.56 -1.58 52.56
CA GLN A 2 2.02 -0.58 51.63
C GLN A 2 2.06 -1.20 50.22
N ARG A 3 0.90 -1.22 49.58
CA ARG A 3 0.67 -1.73 48.23
C ARG A 3 1.25 -0.74 47.22
N LEU A 4 1.82 -1.26 46.12
CA LEU A 4 1.78 -0.59 44.83
C LEU A 4 1.37 -1.61 43.78
N SER A 5 0.06 -1.65 43.51
CA SER A 5 -0.52 -2.14 42.28
C SER A 5 -0.33 -1.05 41.21
N HIS A 6 0.38 -1.34 40.14
CA HIS A 6 0.34 -0.56 38.90
C HIS A 6 0.07 -1.52 37.75
N GLY A 7 -1.22 -1.73 37.46
CA GLY A 7 -1.65 -2.18 36.16
C GLY A 7 -1.49 -1.02 35.18
N SER A 8 -0.54 -1.13 34.27
CA SER A 8 -0.39 -0.18 33.17
C SER A 8 -1.11 -0.75 31.96
N SER A 9 -2.39 -0.36 31.80
CA SER A 9 -3.10 -0.53 30.54
C SER A 9 -2.49 0.45 29.54
N ILE A 10 -1.71 -0.05 28.59
CA ILE A 10 -1.20 0.76 27.48
C ILE A 10 -2.39 1.16 26.60
N ASP A 11 -2.69 2.45 26.54
CA ASP A 11 -3.76 3.00 25.71
C ASP A 11 -3.31 3.09 24.24
N TYR A 12 -3.70 2.09 23.45
CA TYR A 12 -3.38 1.94 22.03
C TYR A 12 -3.95 3.08 21.15
N SER A 13 -4.86 3.91 21.67
CA SER A 13 -5.41 5.08 20.97
C SER A 13 -4.35 6.16 20.68
N SER A 14 -3.24 6.15 21.42
CA SER A 14 -2.15 7.11 21.31
C SER A 14 -1.26 6.89 20.06
N CYS A 15 -1.25 5.69 19.49
CA CYS A 15 -0.51 5.40 18.25
C CYS A 15 -1.06 6.18 17.04
N ALA A 16 -2.36 6.48 17.03
CA ALA A 16 -3.00 7.22 15.95
C ALA A 16 -2.65 8.73 15.95
N LEU A 17 -2.33 9.32 17.12
CA LEU A 17 -2.17 10.77 17.23
C LEU A 17 -0.72 11.25 17.17
N PHE A 18 0.26 10.45 17.61
CA PHE A 18 1.66 10.91 17.67
C PHE A 18 2.45 10.72 16.37
N HIS A 19 2.11 9.74 15.51
CA HIS A 19 2.87 9.45 14.30
C HIS A 19 2.36 10.13 13.01
N TYR A 20 1.17 10.75 13.00
CA TYR A 20 0.65 11.42 11.80
C TYR A 20 1.36 12.73 11.46
N ARG A 21 2.12 13.33 12.39
CA ARG A 21 2.76 14.64 12.16
C ARG A 21 4.17 14.59 11.58
N PHE A 22 4.89 13.48 11.67
CA PHE A 22 6.31 13.43 11.26
C PHE A 22 6.56 12.94 9.84
N PHE A 23 5.56 12.34 9.17
CA PHE A 23 5.69 11.82 7.80
C PHE A 23 4.52 12.31 6.94
N ASN A 24 4.36 13.62 6.86
CA ASN A 24 3.47 14.22 5.88
C ASN A 24 4.27 14.41 4.58
N GLU A 25 3.74 13.95 3.44
CA GLU A 25 4.33 14.09 2.11
C GLU A 25 4.52 15.57 1.71
N THR A 26 3.86 16.49 2.41
CA THR A 26 4.03 17.94 2.28
C THR A 26 5.10 18.55 3.19
N SER A 27 5.79 17.74 4.00
CA SER A 27 6.88 18.21 4.85
C SER A 27 8.07 18.70 4.01
N SER A 28 8.78 19.71 4.51
CA SER A 28 9.97 20.27 3.86
C SER A 28 11.08 19.23 3.60
N CYS A 29 11.11 18.15 4.39
CA CYS A 29 11.99 17.00 4.15
C CYS A 29 11.70 16.30 2.81
N TYR A 30 10.43 16.02 2.51
CA TYR A 30 10.03 15.36 1.26
C TYR A 30 10.36 16.20 0.03
N VAL A 31 10.15 17.53 0.11
CA VAL A 31 10.52 18.47 -0.96
C VAL A 31 12.04 18.50 -1.18
N GLY A 32 12.83 18.38 -0.11
CA GLY A 32 14.29 18.26 -0.20
C GLY A 32 14.75 17.00 -0.93
N ILE A 33 14.13 15.85 -0.65
CA ILE A 33 14.47 14.55 -1.26
C ILE A 33 14.24 14.57 -2.77
N THR A 34 13.20 15.24 -3.28
CA THR A 34 12.96 15.33 -4.74
C THR A 34 14.10 15.99 -5.52
N ARG A 35 14.96 16.78 -4.84
CA ARG A 35 16.13 17.45 -5.42
C ARG A 35 17.41 16.61 -5.38
N CYS A 36 17.39 15.46 -4.70
CA CYS A 36 18.52 14.53 -4.64
C CYS A 36 18.66 13.71 -5.94
N ARG A 37 19.85 13.12 -6.15
CA ARG A 37 20.10 12.19 -7.28
C ARG A 37 19.22 10.94 -7.17
N GLU A 38 18.91 10.34 -8.32
CA GLU A 38 18.07 9.14 -8.47
C GLU A 38 18.37 8.05 -7.43
N SER A 39 19.64 7.67 -7.29
CA SER A 39 20.08 6.62 -6.35
C SER A 39 19.83 6.95 -4.88
N MET A 40 19.94 8.23 -4.52
CA MET A 40 19.65 8.68 -3.16
C MET A 40 18.13 8.70 -2.94
N ARG A 41 17.36 9.16 -3.93
CA ARG A 41 15.89 9.15 -3.87
C ARG A 41 15.33 7.74 -3.75
N SER A 42 15.81 6.78 -4.55
CA SER A 42 15.34 5.39 -4.49
C SER A 42 15.58 4.76 -3.12
N ASN A 43 16.72 5.03 -2.51
CA ASN A 43 17.08 4.52 -1.19
C ASN A 43 16.20 5.13 -0.09
N PHE A 44 15.96 6.45 -0.15
CA PHE A 44 15.01 7.10 0.75
C PHE A 44 13.59 6.56 0.57
N THR A 45 13.08 6.45 -0.66
CA THR A 45 11.75 5.91 -0.94
C THR A 45 11.59 4.50 -0.37
N ARG A 46 12.60 3.65 -0.54
CA ARG A 46 12.58 2.28 -0.03
C ARG A 46 12.58 2.20 1.49
N ARG A 47 13.39 3.02 2.17
CA ARG A 47 13.36 3.11 3.63
C ARG A 47 12.01 3.63 4.13
N GLU A 48 11.44 4.62 3.46
CA GLU A 48 10.11 5.16 3.75
C GLU A 48 9.02 4.08 3.60
N GLU A 49 9.10 3.23 2.56
CA GLU A 49 8.22 2.07 2.42
C GLU A 49 8.38 1.09 3.58
N GLY A 50 9.62 0.82 4.02
CA GLY A 50 9.90 0.01 5.20
C GLY A 50 9.31 0.60 6.49
N TYR A 51 9.44 1.92 6.71
CA TYR A 51 8.82 2.61 7.84
C TYR A 51 7.30 2.60 7.76
N LYS A 52 6.71 2.74 6.56
CA LYS A 52 5.26 2.61 6.34
C LYS A 52 4.78 1.20 6.67
N ALA A 53 5.50 0.17 6.23
CA ALA A 53 5.19 -1.23 6.52
C ALA A 53 5.26 -1.53 8.03
N LEU A 54 6.36 -1.14 8.68
CA LEU A 54 6.52 -1.31 10.13
C LEU A 54 5.45 -0.55 10.91
N ARG A 55 5.11 0.68 10.49
CA ARG A 55 4.03 1.45 11.09
C ARG A 55 2.67 0.77 10.93
N ALA A 56 2.38 0.22 9.74
CA ALA A 56 1.14 -0.52 9.52
C ALA A 56 1.03 -1.73 10.46
N LEU A 57 2.14 -2.43 10.74
CA LEU A 57 2.19 -3.51 11.71
C LEU A 57 1.98 -3.05 13.15
N VAL A 58 2.62 -1.95 13.57
CA VAL A 58 2.54 -1.44 14.95
C VAL A 58 1.20 -0.78 15.25
N CYS A 59 0.59 -0.11 14.26
CA CYS A 59 -0.71 0.55 14.41
C CYS A 59 -1.89 -0.43 14.30
N ASP A 60 -1.70 -1.58 13.67
CA ASP A 60 -2.68 -2.68 13.70
C ASP A 60 -2.50 -3.49 14.98
N THR A 61 -3.42 -3.29 15.94
CA THR A 61 -3.32 -3.91 17.27
C THR A 61 -3.34 -5.43 17.21
N GLU A 62 -4.08 -6.02 16.26
CA GLU A 62 -4.18 -7.47 16.13
C GLU A 62 -2.93 -8.05 15.49
N LYS A 63 -2.37 -7.39 14.45
CA LYS A 63 -1.06 -7.77 13.90
C LYS A 63 0.06 -7.63 14.92
N LEU A 64 0.07 -6.56 15.71
CA LEU A 64 1.09 -6.35 16.74
C LEU A 64 1.03 -7.45 17.82
N LYS A 65 -0.16 -7.77 18.34
CA LYS A 65 -0.37 -8.90 19.26
C LYS A 65 0.04 -10.23 18.62
N GLY A 66 -0.28 -10.40 17.34
CA GLY A 66 0.11 -11.56 16.55
C GLY A 66 1.62 -11.71 16.50
N GLY A 67 2.36 -10.62 16.27
CA GLY A 67 3.82 -10.62 16.23
C GLY A 67 4.45 -10.96 17.57
N PHE A 68 3.92 -10.42 18.68
CA PHE A 68 4.36 -10.81 20.01
C PHE A 68 4.09 -12.28 20.30
N THR A 69 2.92 -12.79 19.91
CA THR A 69 2.56 -14.19 20.08
C THR A 69 3.50 -15.09 19.27
N ALA A 70 3.70 -14.78 17.98
CA ALA A 70 4.62 -15.50 17.10
C ALA A 70 6.04 -15.53 17.67
N ARG A 71 6.57 -14.40 18.16
CA ARG A 71 7.88 -14.35 18.81
C ARG A 71 7.94 -15.28 20.03
N ASN A 72 6.93 -15.24 20.90
CA ASN A 72 6.89 -16.07 22.11
C ASN A 72 6.65 -17.57 21.81
N CYS A 73 6.19 -17.89 20.60
CA CYS A 73 5.99 -19.26 20.13
C CYS A 73 7.22 -19.84 19.40
N SER A 74 8.35 -19.14 19.44
CA SER A 74 9.63 -19.65 18.96
C SER A 74 10.57 -19.97 20.12
N ASP A 75 11.20 -21.12 20.07
CA ASP A 75 12.35 -21.47 20.90
C ASP A 75 13.56 -20.69 20.39
N LEU A 76 13.89 -19.60 21.06
CA LEU A 76 14.99 -18.72 20.69
C LEU A 76 16.35 -19.42 20.67
N THR A 77 16.52 -20.51 21.42
CA THR A 77 17.75 -21.30 21.40
C THR A 77 17.86 -22.07 20.09
N LYS A 78 16.80 -22.80 19.72
CA LYS A 78 16.73 -23.52 18.43
C LYS A 78 16.81 -22.58 17.24
N LEU A 79 16.12 -21.43 17.31
CA LEU A 79 16.17 -20.43 16.25
C LEU A 79 17.61 -19.94 16.04
N ARG A 80 18.31 -19.59 17.13
CA ARG A 80 19.70 -19.14 17.06
C ARG A 80 20.63 -20.24 16.54
N GLU A 81 20.48 -21.47 17.00
CA GLU A 81 21.28 -22.61 16.54
C GLU A 81 21.08 -22.88 15.05
N CYS A 82 19.83 -22.83 14.56
CA CYS A 82 19.55 -22.99 13.14
C CYS A 82 20.15 -21.83 12.33
N VAL A 83 19.93 -20.58 12.75
CA VAL A 83 20.47 -19.40 12.05
C VAL A 83 22.00 -19.47 11.98
N SER A 84 22.66 -19.86 13.08
CA SER A 84 24.13 -19.98 13.13
C SER A 84 24.68 -21.08 12.21
N LYS A 85 23.87 -22.08 11.86
CA LYS A 85 24.24 -23.13 10.88
C LYS A 85 24.02 -22.70 9.44
N GLN A 86 23.05 -21.81 9.21
CA GLN A 86 22.70 -21.34 7.86
C GLN A 86 23.66 -20.27 7.35
N ILE A 87 24.34 -19.55 8.24
CA ILE A 87 25.23 -18.45 7.86
C ILE A 87 26.68 -18.88 8.08
N ASP A 88 27.32 -19.36 7.01
CA ASP A 88 28.74 -19.68 7.00
C ASP A 88 29.58 -18.39 7.12
N GLY A 89 30.57 -18.40 8.02
CA GLY A 89 31.50 -17.29 8.18
C GLY A 89 30.92 -16.03 8.84
N PHE A 90 29.71 -16.10 9.40
CA PHE A 90 29.11 -14.99 10.14
C PHE A 90 29.88 -14.67 11.42
N ASP A 91 30.46 -13.46 11.50
CA ASP A 91 30.96 -12.95 12.76
C ASP A 91 29.85 -12.17 13.49
N PRO A 92 29.25 -12.71 14.57
CA PRO A 92 28.26 -11.97 15.37
C PRO A 92 28.84 -10.69 16.01
N LYS A 93 30.17 -10.56 16.05
CA LYS A 93 30.90 -9.37 16.52
C LYS A 93 31.38 -8.45 15.41
N GLY A 94 31.02 -8.72 14.15
CA GLY A 94 31.37 -7.85 13.02
C GLY A 94 30.96 -6.39 13.28
N ASP A 95 31.77 -5.48 12.76
CA ASP A 95 31.67 -4.04 13.07
C ASP A 95 30.48 -3.35 12.39
N ASP A 96 29.91 -3.92 11.32
CA ASP A 96 28.74 -3.36 10.63
C ASP A 96 27.42 -3.96 11.14
N PRO A 97 26.59 -3.17 11.86
CA PRO A 97 25.29 -3.62 12.34
C PRO A 97 24.30 -3.94 11.22
N VAL A 98 24.41 -3.29 10.05
CA VAL A 98 23.52 -3.51 8.90
C VAL A 98 23.84 -4.85 8.26
N GLU A 99 25.11 -5.16 8.04
CA GLU A 99 25.57 -6.47 7.57
C GLU A 99 25.06 -7.59 8.46
N ARG A 100 25.19 -7.38 9.78
CA ARG A 100 24.72 -8.33 10.78
C ARG A 100 23.21 -8.56 10.71
N ILE A 101 22.43 -7.51 10.49
CA ILE A 101 20.97 -7.62 10.35
C ILE A 101 20.62 -8.33 9.04
N CYS A 102 21.15 -7.83 7.93
CA CYS A 102 20.81 -8.29 6.59
C CYS A 102 21.22 -9.74 6.32
N GLY A 103 22.39 -10.18 6.80
CA GLY A 103 22.81 -11.57 6.69
C GLY A 103 21.93 -12.55 7.49
N ASN A 104 21.28 -12.07 8.56
CA ASN A 104 20.44 -12.90 9.42
C ASN A 104 19.00 -13.07 8.91
N LEU A 105 18.45 -12.11 8.16
CA LEU A 105 17.03 -12.13 7.79
C LEU A 105 16.61 -13.39 7.01
N PRO A 106 17.33 -13.81 5.94
CA PRO A 106 16.94 -15.00 5.19
C PRO A 106 17.01 -16.27 6.05
N ALA A 107 18.06 -16.39 6.88
CA ALA A 107 18.21 -17.50 7.79
C ALA A 107 17.09 -17.54 8.85
N GLN A 108 16.65 -16.39 9.36
CA GLN A 108 15.53 -16.33 10.31
C GLN A 108 14.22 -16.79 9.68
N GLU A 109 13.95 -16.42 8.42
CA GLU A 109 12.74 -16.86 7.70
C GLU A 109 12.70 -18.39 7.55
N VAL A 110 13.82 -19.00 7.15
CA VAL A 110 13.95 -20.47 7.02
C VAL A 110 13.85 -21.17 8.37
N CYS A 111 14.58 -20.67 9.37
CA CYS A 111 14.73 -21.32 10.68
C CYS A 111 13.55 -21.15 11.62
N TYR A 112 12.60 -20.24 11.31
CA TYR A 112 11.45 -20.01 12.19
C TYR A 112 10.64 -21.29 12.42
N ASN A 113 10.41 -22.08 11.37
CA ASN A 113 9.67 -23.34 11.44
C ASN A 113 10.33 -24.37 12.37
N GLU A 114 11.66 -24.47 12.37
CA GLU A 114 12.41 -25.40 13.21
C GLU A 114 12.39 -25.01 14.70
N SER A 115 12.24 -23.70 14.96
CA SER A 115 12.12 -23.17 16.30
C SER A 115 10.70 -23.22 16.87
N TRP A 116 9.72 -23.66 16.09
CA TRP A 116 8.31 -23.59 16.47
C TRP A 116 7.96 -24.44 17.71
N ILE A 117 7.24 -23.83 18.64
CA ILE A 117 6.70 -24.50 19.82
C ILE A 117 5.30 -25.02 19.51
N SER A 118 5.13 -26.34 19.47
CA SER A 118 3.86 -26.99 19.09
C SER A 118 2.69 -26.69 20.04
N SER A 119 2.94 -26.27 21.27
CA SER A 119 1.92 -25.86 22.26
C SER A 119 1.46 -24.41 22.11
N CYS A 120 1.90 -23.70 21.07
CA CYS A 120 1.51 -22.32 20.83
C CYS A 120 -0.02 -22.16 20.62
N PRO A 121 -0.65 -21.09 21.14
CA PRO A 121 -2.07 -20.80 20.88
C PRO A 121 -2.37 -20.30 19.46
N MET A 122 -1.33 -19.92 18.70
CA MET A 122 -1.42 -19.50 17.31
C MET A 122 -1.02 -20.65 16.39
N SER A 123 -1.54 -20.70 15.15
CA SER A 123 -1.11 -21.68 14.16
C SER A 123 0.25 -21.33 13.54
N LEU A 124 1.06 -22.33 13.19
CA LEU A 124 2.35 -22.12 12.53
C LEU A 124 2.22 -21.27 11.23
N PRO A 125 1.26 -21.54 10.31
CA PRO A 125 1.09 -20.71 9.12
C PRO A 125 0.81 -19.23 9.41
N SER A 126 -0.03 -18.95 10.42
CA SER A 126 -0.31 -17.57 10.84
C SER A 126 0.93 -16.88 11.42
N ALA A 127 1.72 -17.62 12.21
CA ALA A 127 2.94 -17.09 12.81
C ALA A 127 4.01 -16.78 11.75
N VAL A 128 4.20 -17.70 10.79
CA VAL A 128 5.12 -17.50 9.65
C VAL A 128 4.75 -16.26 8.84
N ALA A 129 3.47 -16.06 8.54
CA ALA A 129 3.02 -14.89 7.79
C ALA A 129 3.34 -13.57 8.52
N VAL A 130 3.11 -13.51 9.83
CA VAL A 130 3.41 -12.30 10.62
C VAL A 130 4.91 -12.06 10.76
N VAL A 131 5.70 -13.13 10.98
CA VAL A 131 7.16 -13.02 11.03
C VAL A 131 7.70 -12.54 9.69
N LYS A 132 7.17 -13.05 8.57
CA LYS A 132 7.53 -12.59 7.24
C LYS A 132 7.25 -11.09 7.04
N ASP A 133 6.05 -10.63 7.38
CA ASP A 133 5.72 -9.19 7.31
C ASP A 133 6.73 -8.32 8.09
N ILE A 134 7.18 -8.79 9.26
CA ILE A 134 8.17 -8.09 10.09
C ILE A 134 9.55 -8.12 9.42
N LEU A 135 10.02 -9.26 8.94
CA LEU A 135 11.33 -9.41 8.29
C LEU A 135 11.40 -8.58 6.99
N ASP A 136 10.34 -8.58 6.19
CA ASP A 136 10.25 -7.78 4.96
C ASP A 136 10.32 -6.27 5.27
N ALA A 137 9.67 -5.81 6.34
CA ALA A 137 9.77 -4.42 6.79
C ALA A 137 11.19 -4.05 7.23
N ILE A 138 11.89 -4.93 7.96
CA ILE A 138 13.28 -4.74 8.38
C ILE A 138 14.20 -4.70 7.15
N GLU A 139 13.98 -5.58 6.17
CA GLU A 139 14.76 -5.61 4.93
C GLU A 139 14.68 -4.27 4.17
N LEU A 140 13.49 -3.67 4.11
CA LEU A 140 13.28 -2.36 3.48
C LEU A 140 13.95 -1.22 4.25
N ILE A 141 13.85 -1.21 5.58
CA ILE A 141 14.44 -0.16 6.44
C ILE A 141 15.97 -0.17 6.34
N HIS A 142 16.58 -1.36 6.27
CA HIS A 142 18.04 -1.53 6.23
C HIS A 142 18.61 -1.64 4.83
N GLU A 143 17.77 -1.57 3.79
CA GLU A 143 18.15 -1.67 2.38
C GLU A 143 18.97 -2.93 2.04
N CYS A 144 18.66 -4.07 2.67
CA CYS A 144 19.49 -5.27 2.58
C CYS A 144 19.73 -5.77 1.14
N LYS A 145 18.76 -5.62 0.23
CA LYS A 145 18.98 -6.01 -1.19
C LYS A 145 19.82 -5.01 -2.00
N SER A 146 20.06 -3.78 -1.52
CA SER A 146 20.86 -2.79 -2.26
C SER A 146 22.36 -2.86 -1.94
N ILE A 147 22.72 -3.33 -0.73
CA ILE A 147 24.10 -3.41 -0.26
C ILE A 147 24.75 -4.74 -0.68
N TYR A 148 23.97 -5.83 -0.72
CA TYR A 148 24.46 -7.18 -1.06
C TYR A 148 24.04 -7.66 -2.46
N GLY A 149 23.45 -6.77 -3.27
CA GLY A 149 23.02 -7.06 -4.64
C GLY A 149 24.14 -6.98 -5.70
N HIS A 150 25.40 -6.78 -5.31
CA HIS A 150 26.53 -6.82 -6.25
C HIS A 150 27.77 -7.55 -5.70
N GLU A 151 28.10 -8.64 -6.41
CA GLU A 151 29.42 -9.25 -6.65
C GLU A 151 30.08 -10.08 -5.54
N GLY A 152 29.73 -11.37 -5.49
CA GLY A 152 30.60 -12.46 -5.07
C GLY A 152 30.70 -13.50 -6.20
N THR A 153 31.87 -13.61 -6.81
CA THR A 153 32.14 -14.42 -8.00
C THR A 153 32.29 -15.91 -7.66
N THR A 154 31.90 -16.76 -8.62
CA THR A 154 32.25 -18.20 -8.82
C THR A 154 31.46 -19.27 -8.06
N SER A 155 30.26 -19.63 -8.57
CA SER A 155 29.85 -21.02 -8.89
C SER A 155 28.34 -21.14 -9.20
N GLU A 156 27.77 -20.33 -10.10
CA GLU A 156 26.31 -20.35 -10.35
C GLU A 156 25.87 -20.32 -11.83
N THR A 157 26.72 -20.68 -12.78
CA THR A 157 26.37 -20.62 -14.21
C THR A 157 25.28 -21.60 -14.69
N ARG A 158 24.72 -22.47 -13.82
CA ARG A 158 23.61 -23.37 -14.18
C ARG A 158 22.29 -23.07 -13.48
N SER A 159 22.32 -22.49 -12.29
CA SER A 159 21.12 -22.08 -11.54
C SER A 159 20.57 -20.77 -12.11
N ASP A 160 21.46 -19.83 -12.42
CA ASP A 160 21.10 -18.51 -12.93
C ASP A 160 20.41 -18.57 -14.30
N ALA A 161 20.84 -19.47 -15.18
CA ALA A 161 20.25 -19.63 -16.50
C ALA A 161 18.80 -20.16 -16.42
N VAL A 162 18.50 -21.02 -15.45
CA VAL A 162 17.12 -21.51 -15.22
C VAL A 162 16.27 -20.39 -14.60
N SER A 163 16.82 -19.64 -13.65
CA SER A 163 16.14 -18.49 -13.04
C SER A 163 15.88 -17.35 -14.02
N LEU A 164 16.81 -17.04 -14.93
CA LEU A 164 16.64 -16.04 -15.99
C LEU A 164 15.58 -16.46 -17.02
N ASN A 165 15.52 -17.76 -17.37
CA ASN A 165 14.50 -18.27 -18.30
C ASN A 165 13.09 -18.25 -17.67
N ASN A 166 12.98 -18.58 -16.38
CA ASN A 166 11.71 -18.49 -15.66
C ASN A 166 11.27 -17.02 -15.51
N LEU A 167 12.20 -16.13 -15.16
CA LEU A 167 11.93 -14.69 -15.09
C LEU A 167 11.53 -14.11 -16.44
N ALA A 168 12.17 -14.54 -17.53
CA ALA A 168 11.80 -14.11 -18.88
C ALA A 168 10.38 -14.58 -19.27
N ALA A 169 9.98 -15.78 -18.85
CA ALA A 169 8.63 -16.29 -19.06
C ALA A 169 7.58 -15.50 -18.27
N GLU A 170 7.85 -15.23 -16.99
CA GLU A 170 6.97 -14.41 -16.14
C GLU A 170 6.85 -12.97 -16.67
N VAL A 171 7.96 -12.37 -17.10
CA VAL A 171 7.97 -11.04 -17.72
C VAL A 171 7.18 -11.03 -19.03
N ALA A 172 7.26 -12.10 -19.83
CA ALA A 172 6.46 -12.23 -21.05
C ALA A 172 4.96 -12.32 -20.76
N GLU A 173 4.57 -13.07 -19.73
CA GLU A 173 3.17 -13.20 -19.29
C GLU A 173 2.63 -11.87 -18.76
N ILE A 174 3.39 -11.18 -17.89
CA ILE A 174 3.04 -9.86 -17.38
C ILE A 174 2.92 -8.85 -18.54
N THR A 175 3.83 -8.92 -19.52
CA THR A 175 3.78 -8.03 -20.70
C THR A 175 2.54 -8.30 -21.55
N ALA A 176 2.11 -9.55 -21.69
CA ALA A 176 0.88 -9.91 -22.40
C ALA A 176 -0.36 -9.38 -21.68
N LEU A 177 -0.45 -9.57 -20.37
CA LEU A 177 -1.56 -9.05 -19.54
C LEU A 177 -1.61 -7.51 -19.57
N LEU A 178 -0.45 -6.84 -19.52
CA LEU A 178 -0.38 -5.38 -19.59
C LEU A 178 -0.87 -4.88 -20.96
N ARG A 179 -0.57 -5.60 -22.04
CA ARG A 179 -1.05 -5.27 -23.39
C ARG A 179 -2.57 -5.40 -23.49
N GLU A 180 -3.14 -6.48 -22.96
CA GLU A 180 -4.58 -6.71 -22.95
C GLU A 180 -5.31 -5.62 -22.13
N ASN A 181 -4.81 -5.31 -20.94
CA ASN A 181 -5.33 -4.22 -20.13
C ASN A 181 -5.25 -2.86 -20.84
N THR A 182 -4.15 -2.59 -21.55
CA THR A 182 -4.00 -1.37 -22.34
C THR A 182 -5.06 -1.29 -23.44
N GLN A 183 -5.33 -2.39 -24.15
CA GLN A 183 -6.37 -2.44 -25.18
C GLN A 183 -7.78 -2.25 -24.60
N ALA A 184 -8.06 -2.86 -23.44
CA ALA A 184 -9.33 -2.68 -22.75
C ALA A 184 -9.56 -1.21 -22.35
N VAL A 185 -8.52 -0.52 -21.85
CA VAL A 185 -8.59 0.91 -21.49
C VAL A 185 -8.84 1.79 -22.73
N VAL A 186 -8.22 1.49 -23.87
CA VAL A 186 -8.48 2.21 -25.13
C VAL A 186 -9.93 2.01 -25.58
N ALA A 187 -10.44 0.78 -25.56
CA ALA A 187 -11.83 0.50 -25.92
C ALA A 187 -12.84 1.21 -24.99
N LEU A 188 -12.56 1.26 -23.69
CA LEU A 188 -13.37 2.02 -22.73
C LEU A 188 -13.33 3.52 -23.01
N THR A 189 -12.16 4.05 -23.36
CA THR A 189 -11.99 5.47 -23.71
C THR A 189 -12.84 5.85 -24.93
N ASP A 190 -12.88 5.00 -25.95
CA ASP A 190 -13.70 5.24 -27.14
C ASP A 190 -15.20 5.17 -26.84
N LYS A 191 -15.63 4.23 -25.99
CA LYS A 191 -17.02 4.18 -25.51
C LYS A 191 -17.41 5.43 -24.73
N VAL A 192 -16.52 5.96 -23.88
CA VAL A 192 -16.75 7.21 -23.15
C VAL A 192 -16.89 8.40 -24.10
N LYS A 193 -16.06 8.48 -25.14
CA LYS A 193 -16.19 9.52 -26.19
C LYS A 193 -17.52 9.42 -26.91
N GLU A 194 -17.97 8.21 -27.24
CA GLU A 194 -19.25 8.02 -27.92
C GLU A 194 -20.44 8.41 -27.03
N ASN A 195 -20.43 7.98 -25.77
CA ASN A 195 -21.44 8.40 -24.79
C ASN A 195 -21.46 9.93 -24.62
N SER A 196 -20.29 10.59 -24.66
CA SER A 196 -20.22 12.05 -24.61
C SER A 196 -20.91 12.72 -25.80
N LYS A 197 -20.80 12.15 -27.02
CA LYS A 197 -21.53 12.66 -28.19
C LYS A 197 -23.04 12.48 -28.05
N ILE A 198 -23.47 11.29 -27.60
CA ILE A 198 -24.89 10.98 -27.38
C ILE A 198 -25.48 11.96 -26.36
N LEU A 199 -24.79 12.20 -25.24
CA LEU A 199 -25.23 13.17 -24.24
C LEU A 199 -25.38 14.58 -24.82
N LYS A 200 -24.42 15.06 -25.62
CA LYS A 200 -24.53 16.37 -26.29
C LYS A 200 -25.76 16.45 -27.20
N GLN A 201 -26.06 15.38 -27.94
CA GLN A 201 -27.22 15.32 -28.82
C GLN A 201 -28.54 15.29 -28.04
N GLN A 202 -28.57 14.57 -26.92
CA GLN A 202 -29.72 14.56 -26.01
C GLN A 202 -29.95 15.94 -25.39
N THR A 203 -28.89 16.62 -24.94
CA THR A 203 -28.98 18.00 -24.41
C THR A 203 -29.60 18.95 -25.45
N ALA A 204 -29.11 18.93 -26.70
CA ALA A 204 -29.67 19.77 -27.76
C ALA A 204 -31.15 19.46 -28.06
N SER A 205 -31.55 18.20 -27.99
CA SER A 205 -32.96 17.79 -28.16
C SER A 205 -33.84 18.33 -27.04
N VAL A 206 -33.36 18.27 -25.79
CA VAL A 206 -34.09 18.82 -24.63
C VAL A 206 -34.25 20.33 -24.75
N GLU A 207 -33.19 21.06 -25.10
CA GLU A 207 -33.26 22.51 -25.33
C GLU A 207 -34.27 22.89 -26.43
N HIS A 208 -34.36 22.08 -27.50
CA HIS A 208 -35.33 22.28 -28.55
C HIS A 208 -36.77 22.09 -28.06
N VAL A 209 -37.04 21.02 -27.31
CA VAL A 209 -38.36 20.74 -26.71
C VAL A 209 -38.75 21.84 -25.71
N GLU A 210 -37.83 22.29 -24.87
CA GLU A 210 -38.06 23.41 -23.96
C GLU A 210 -38.41 24.71 -24.70
N GLY A 211 -37.74 24.98 -25.82
CA GLY A 211 -38.05 26.10 -26.70
C GLY A 211 -39.47 26.04 -27.25
N ALA A 212 -39.86 24.88 -27.81
CA ALA A 212 -41.20 24.67 -28.35
C ALA A 212 -42.30 24.81 -27.27
N LEU A 213 -42.06 24.27 -26.07
CA LEU A 213 -42.99 24.43 -24.93
C LEU A 213 -43.14 25.90 -24.51
N ARG A 214 -42.07 26.69 -24.52
CA ARG A 214 -42.13 28.13 -24.24
C ARG A 214 -42.94 28.89 -25.29
N GLU A 215 -42.77 28.56 -26.57
CA GLU A 215 -43.55 29.17 -27.65
C GLU A 215 -45.03 28.82 -27.55
N PHE A 216 -45.35 27.54 -27.33
CA PHE A 216 -46.72 27.08 -27.10
C PHE A 216 -47.38 27.81 -25.92
N GLY A 217 -46.67 27.93 -24.80
CA GLY A 217 -47.15 28.66 -23.61
C GLY A 217 -47.44 30.15 -23.87
N ARG A 218 -46.69 30.81 -24.77
CA ARG A 218 -46.99 32.19 -25.18
C ARG A 218 -48.24 32.26 -26.07
N SER A 219 -48.44 31.29 -26.95
CA SER A 219 -49.60 31.24 -27.84
C SER A 219 -50.90 30.93 -27.08
N CYS A 220 -50.84 30.25 -25.94
CA CYS A 220 -51.97 29.98 -25.06
C CYS A 220 -52.24 31.08 -24.02
N LYS A 221 -51.60 32.26 -24.13
CA LYS A 221 -51.89 33.37 -23.22
C LYS A 221 -53.35 33.79 -23.42
N PRO A 222 -54.21 33.71 -22.38
CA PRO A 222 -55.60 34.11 -22.52
C PRO A 222 -55.68 35.58 -22.95
N PRO A 223 -56.66 35.97 -23.78
CA PRO A 223 -56.87 37.36 -24.13
C PRO A 223 -57.03 38.14 -22.82
N SER A 224 -56.21 39.19 -22.64
CA SER A 224 -56.25 40.01 -21.44
C SER A 224 -57.68 40.47 -21.22
N GLU A 225 -58.21 40.25 -20.02
CA GLU A 225 -59.52 40.75 -19.62
C GLU A 225 -59.67 42.20 -20.08
N ALA A 226 -60.71 42.42 -20.89
CA ALA A 226 -61.07 43.75 -21.33
C ALA A 226 -61.24 44.66 -20.10
N PRO A 227 -60.82 45.94 -20.15
CA PRO A 227 -60.89 46.83 -19.01
C PRO A 227 -62.34 46.90 -18.51
N ALA A 228 -62.54 46.59 -17.23
CA ALA A 228 -63.84 46.62 -16.59
C ALA A 228 -64.53 47.97 -16.81
N GLU A 229 -65.66 47.92 -17.50
CA GLU A 229 -66.53 49.07 -17.76
C GLU A 229 -67.04 49.60 -16.41
N GLN A 230 -66.63 50.82 -16.05
CA GLN A 230 -67.11 51.47 -14.83
C GLN A 230 -68.62 51.76 -14.97
N PRO A 231 -69.45 51.43 -13.96
CA PRO A 231 -70.87 51.73 -14.01
C PRO A 231 -71.09 53.25 -13.98
N ARG A 232 -71.72 53.79 -15.04
CA ARG A 232 -72.28 55.15 -15.03
C ARG A 232 -73.43 55.21 -14.04
N VAL A 233 -73.24 55.98 -12.97
CA VAL A 233 -74.32 56.43 -12.09
C VAL A 233 -75.10 57.52 -12.82
N VAL A 234 -76.36 57.25 -13.16
CA VAL A 234 -77.31 58.25 -13.65
C VAL A 234 -78.16 58.70 -12.46
N PHE A 235 -78.07 59.99 -12.14
CA PHE A 235 -78.89 60.68 -11.14
C PHE A 235 -80.28 61.02 -11.67
#